data_AF-A0A9E3LB24-F1
#
_entry.id   AF-A0A9E3LB24-F1
#
_cell.length_a   1.000
_cell.length_b   1.000
_cell.length_c   1.000
_cell.angle_alpha   90.00
_cell.angle_beta   90.00
_cell.angle_gamma   90.00
#
_symmetry.space_group_name_H-M   'P 1'
#
loop_
_entity.id
_entity.type
_entity.pdbx_description
1 polymer ?
#
loop_
_entity_poly.entity_id
_entity_poly.type
_entity_poly.pdbx_seq_one_letter_code
_entity_poly.pdbx_strand_id
1 'polypeptide(L)'
;MSAPTVPRRTRPVLPCHDSDPDLWFADAPADLERAKTLCADCPVRRQCLAAALERAEPWGVWGGEIFERGSIVGFKRPRGRPRKGLAA
;
A
#
# COMPACT_ATOMS: atom_id res chain seq x y z
N MET A 1 20.67 -43.51 2.12
CA MET A 1 20.63 -42.18 1.46
C MET A 1 19.39 -41.47 1.95
N SER A 2 19.52 -40.63 2.98
CA SER A 2 18.39 -39.86 3.52
C SER A 2 18.28 -38.54 2.77
N ALA A 3 17.15 -38.30 2.10
CA ALA A 3 16.89 -37.03 1.43
C ALA A 3 16.80 -35.91 2.48
N PRO A 4 17.43 -34.74 2.25
CA PRO A 4 17.27 -33.60 3.15
C PRO A 4 15.83 -33.10 3.07
N THR A 5 15.10 -33.17 4.18
CA THR A 5 13.79 -32.54 4.33
C THR A 5 13.99 -31.02 4.29
N VAL A 6 13.71 -30.39 3.16
CA VAL A 6 13.71 -28.93 3.05
C VAL A 6 12.64 -28.39 4.03
N PRO A 7 13.01 -27.57 5.03
CA PRO A 7 12.02 -27.02 5.93
C PRO A 7 11.05 -26.14 5.12
N ARG A 8 9.75 -26.36 5.31
CA ARG A 8 8.71 -25.51 4.73
C ARG A 8 8.91 -24.09 5.26
N ARG A 9 9.28 -23.16 4.38
CA ARG A 9 9.34 -21.74 4.74
C ARG A 9 7.91 -21.26 5.00
N THR A 10 7.63 -20.89 6.24
CA THR A 10 6.39 -20.18 6.58
C THR A 10 6.43 -18.83 5.85
N ARG A 11 5.44 -18.59 4.99
CA ARG A 11 5.35 -17.32 4.26
C ARG A 11 5.01 -16.22 5.27
N PRO A 12 5.73 -15.09 5.30
CA PRO A 12 5.36 -14.00 6.18
C PRO A 12 3.94 -13.56 5.87
N VAL A 13 3.15 -13.32 6.91
CA VAL A 13 1.81 -12.74 6.76
C VAL A 13 2.00 -11.31 6.26
N LEU A 14 1.35 -11.00 5.15
CA LEU A 14 1.36 -9.66 4.57
C LEU A 14 -0.03 -9.07 4.80
N PRO A 15 -0.14 -7.89 5.44
CA PRO A 15 -1.44 -7.26 5.69
C PRO A 15 -2.30 -7.15 4.43
N CYS A 16 -1.67 -6.86 3.28
CA CYS A 16 -2.34 -6.78 1.98
C CYS A 16 -2.85 -8.10 1.39
N HIS A 17 -2.41 -9.24 1.92
CA HIS A 17 -2.90 -10.56 1.52
C HIS A 17 -3.94 -11.12 2.51
N ASP A 18 -4.00 -10.57 3.73
CA ASP A 18 -4.89 -11.03 4.80
C ASP A 18 -6.11 -10.11 4.97
N SER A 19 -6.08 -8.90 4.38
CA SER A 19 -7.21 -7.97 4.33
C SER A 19 -7.91 -7.98 2.98
N ASP A 20 -9.04 -7.29 2.90
CA ASP A 20 -9.73 -6.98 1.64
C ASP A 20 -8.77 -6.27 0.65
N PRO A 21 -8.57 -6.79 -0.57
CA PRO A 21 -7.75 -6.15 -1.59
C PRO A 21 -8.27 -4.76 -2.01
N ASP A 22 -9.59 -4.55 -2.01
CA ASP A 22 -10.20 -3.30 -2.48
C ASP A 22 -9.77 -2.10 -1.61
N LEU A 23 -9.41 -2.36 -0.35
CA LEU A 23 -8.90 -1.35 0.58
C LEU A 23 -7.59 -0.70 0.12
N TRP A 24 -6.68 -1.48 -0.48
CA TRP A 24 -5.36 -1.02 -0.97
C TRP A 24 -5.46 -0.19 -2.24
N PHE A 25 -6.62 -0.27 -2.89
CA PHE A 25 -6.95 0.26 -4.20
C PHE A 25 -8.16 1.20 -4.09
N ALA A 26 -8.52 1.61 -2.88
CA ALA A 26 -9.72 2.39 -2.64
C ALA A 26 -9.63 3.79 -3.26
N ASP A 27 -10.77 4.30 -3.71
CA ASP A 27 -10.83 5.67 -4.20
C ASP A 27 -10.91 6.69 -3.06
N ALA A 28 -11.49 6.30 -1.93
CA ALA A 28 -11.69 7.13 -0.76
C ALA A 28 -10.39 7.37 0.00
N PRO A 29 -10.03 8.63 0.32
CA PRO A 29 -8.81 8.94 1.05
C PRO A 29 -8.74 8.25 2.43
N ALA A 30 -9.86 8.13 3.14
CA ALA A 30 -9.90 7.48 4.45
C ALA A 30 -9.52 6.00 4.40
N ASP A 31 -9.92 5.30 3.34
CA ASP A 31 -9.63 3.89 3.13
C ASP A 31 -8.15 3.68 2.75
N LEU A 32 -7.59 4.58 1.94
CA LEU A 32 -6.15 4.57 1.64
C LEU A 32 -5.29 4.86 2.88
N GLU A 33 -5.70 5.78 3.75
CA GLU A 33 -5.02 6.02 5.03
C GLU A 33 -5.10 4.80 5.95
N ARG A 34 -6.23 4.09 5.94
CA ARG A 34 -6.38 2.83 6.66
C ARG A 34 -5.44 1.76 6.11
N ALA A 35 -5.38 1.56 4.78
CA ALA A 35 -4.43 0.65 4.14
C ALA A 35 -2.98 1.01 4.49
N LYS A 36 -2.64 2.30 4.42
CA LYS A 36 -1.31 2.83 4.80
C LYS A 36 -0.94 2.45 6.22
N THR A 37 -1.87 2.62 7.16
CA THR A 37 -1.69 2.26 8.57
C THR A 37 -1.49 0.75 8.73
N LEU A 38 -2.30 -0.08 8.06
CA LEU A 38 -2.14 -1.54 8.07
C LEU A 38 -0.77 -1.98 7.50
N CYS A 39 -0.22 -1.21 6.56
CA CYS A 39 1.08 -1.51 5.97
C CYS A 39 2.26 -1.24 6.92
N ALA A 40 2.06 -0.51 8.02
CA ALA A 40 3.14 -0.07 8.89
C ALA A 40 3.99 -1.23 9.41
N ASP A 41 3.37 -2.35 9.78
CA ASP A 41 4.06 -3.52 10.36
C ASP A 41 4.45 -4.58 9.30
N CYS A 42 4.30 -4.28 8.02
CA CYS A 42 4.61 -5.22 6.95
C CYS A 42 6.13 -5.52 6.86
N PRO A 43 6.56 -6.79 6.89
CA PRO A 43 7.99 -7.14 6.91
C PRO A 43 8.73 -6.81 5.59
N VAL A 44 7.99 -6.65 4.48
CA VAL A 44 8.56 -6.38 3.15
C VAL A 44 8.31 -4.95 2.69
N ARG A 45 7.91 -4.04 3.59
CA ARG A 45 7.50 -2.67 3.26
C ARG A 45 8.47 -1.93 2.35
N ARG A 46 9.77 -1.98 2.65
CA ARG A 46 10.84 -1.34 1.85
C ARG A 46 10.98 -1.92 0.45
N GLN A 47 10.90 -3.25 0.31
CA GLN A 47 11.00 -3.93 -0.98
C GLN A 47 9.76 -3.66 -1.83
N CYS A 48 8.58 -3.67 -1.20
CA CYS A 48 7.32 -3.33 -1.84
C CYS A 48 7.32 -1.89 -2.38
N LEU A 49 7.82 -0.93 -1.58
CA LEU A 49 7.94 0.47 -2.01
C LEU A 49 8.90 0.63 -3.20
N ALA A 50 10.10 0.04 -3.12
CA ALA A 50 11.08 0.09 -4.21
C ALA A 50 10.50 -0.47 -5.52
N ALA A 51 9.83 -1.62 -5.44
CA ALA A 51 9.24 -2.25 -6.60
C ALA A 51 8.08 -1.42 -7.19
N ALA A 52 7.29 -0.73 -6.35
CA ALA A 52 6.23 0.16 -6.81
C ALA A 52 6.77 1.42 -7.51
N LEU A 53 7.88 1.97 -7.02
CA LEU A 53 8.59 3.07 -7.67
C LEU A 53 9.17 2.65 -9.02
N GLU A 54 9.81 1.48 -9.10
CA GLU A 54 10.37 0.93 -10.35
C GLU A 54 9.28 0.74 -11.42
N ARG A 55 8.08 0.29 -11.03
CA ARG A 55 6.96 0.09 -11.94
C ARG A 55 6.15 1.36 -12.21
N ALA A 56 6.48 2.46 -11.54
CA ALA A 56 5.70 3.70 -11.56
C ALA A 56 4.21 3.44 -11.33
N GLU A 57 3.89 2.69 -10.26
CA GLU A 57 2.52 2.27 -9.95
C GLU A 57 1.56 3.46 -9.97
N PRO A 58 0.50 3.42 -10.79
CA PRO A 58 -0.27 4.63 -11.08
C PRO A 58 -1.13 5.07 -9.89
N TRP A 59 -1.51 4.17 -9.01
CA TRP A 59 -2.35 4.44 -7.84
C TRP A 59 -2.31 3.31 -6.79
N GLY A 60 -2.87 3.58 -5.60
CA GLY A 60 -3.03 2.61 -4.51
C GLY A 60 -2.03 2.79 -3.38
N VAL A 61 -2.04 1.89 -2.40
CA VAL A 61 -1.09 1.88 -1.28
C VAL A 61 -0.01 0.84 -1.48
N TRP A 62 1.24 1.28 -1.50
CA TRP A 62 2.41 0.44 -1.72
C TRP A 62 3.49 0.77 -0.71
N GLY A 63 3.99 -0.24 0.01
CA GLY A 63 5.09 -0.06 0.96
C GLY A 63 4.85 1.02 2.01
N GLY A 64 3.59 1.21 2.43
CA GLY A 64 3.20 2.22 3.42
C GLY A 64 3.11 3.64 2.86
N GLU A 65 3.05 3.80 1.54
CA GLU A 65 2.87 5.09 0.89
C GLU A 65 1.69 5.05 -0.09
N ILE A 66 1.04 6.19 -0.26
CA ILE A 66 -0.07 6.34 -1.20
C ILE A 66 0.51 6.82 -2.54
N PHE A 67 0.14 6.14 -3.61
CA PHE A 67 0.49 6.51 -4.96
C PHE A 67 -0.70 7.19 -5.65
N GLU A 68 -0.40 8.27 -6.35
CA GLU A 68 -1.32 8.94 -7.25
C GLU A 68 -0.55 9.43 -8.47
N ARG A 69 -0.97 9.02 -9.66
CA ARG A 69 -0.33 9.35 -10.95
C ARG A 69 1.16 8.97 -10.98
N GLY A 70 1.52 7.83 -10.40
CA GLY A 70 2.91 7.35 -10.39
C GLY A 70 3.82 8.03 -9.37
N SER A 71 3.29 8.91 -8.52
CA SER A 71 4.05 9.63 -7.50
C SER A 71 3.53 9.33 -6.10
N ILE A 72 4.42 9.34 -5.12
CA ILE A 72 4.05 9.26 -3.70
C ILE A 72 3.37 10.56 -3.28
N VAL A 73 2.19 10.45 -2.67
CA VAL A 73 1.46 11.55 -2.06
C VAL A 73 1.28 11.29 -0.57
N GLY A 74 1.39 12.34 0.24
CA GLY A 74 1.17 12.24 1.68
C GLY A 74 -0.29 11.93 2.04
N PHE A 75 -1.23 12.43 1.24
CA PHE A 75 -2.68 12.24 1.39
C PHE A 75 -3.38 12.46 0.03
N LYS A 76 -4.32 11.58 -0.34
CA LYS A 76 -5.11 11.73 -1.58
C LYS A 76 -6.19 12.79 -1.40
N ARG A 77 -6.25 13.77 -2.31
CA ARG A 77 -7.29 14.81 -2.24
C ARG A 77 -8.67 14.19 -2.58
N PRO A 78 -9.72 14.43 -1.76
CA PRO A 78 -11.06 13.97 -2.10
C PRO A 78 -11.51 14.52 -3.44
N ARG A 79 -12.16 13.69 -4.26
CA ARG A 79 -12.81 14.16 -5.48
C ARG A 79 -13.98 15.07 -5.12
N GLY A 80 -14.13 16.19 -5.83
CA GLY A 80 -15.23 17.14 -5.62
C GLY A 80 -14.76 18.59 -5.68
N ARG A 81 -15.73 19.52 -5.70
CA ARG A 81 -15.43 20.95 -5.60
C ARG A 81 -14.66 21.19 -4.30
N PRO A 82 -13.53 21.91 -4.33
CA PRO A 82 -12.89 22.38 -3.10
C PRO A 82 -13.96 23.04 -2.23
N ARG A 83 -14.04 22.67 -0.95
CA ARG A 83 -14.96 23.35 -0.04
C ARG A 83 -14.62 24.84 -0.11
N LYS A 84 -15.61 25.67 -0.45
CA LYS A 84 -15.47 27.14 -0.48
C LYS A 84 -15.14 27.56 0.96
N GLY A 85 -13.85 27.73 1.29
CA GLY A 85 -13.46 28.03 2.67
C GLY A 85 -12.00 27.85 3.09
N LEU A 86 -11.05 27.56 2.19
CA LEU A 86 -9.63 27.69 2.53
C LEU A 86 -8.81 28.09 1.29
N ALA A 87 -9.12 29.26 0.76
CA ALA A 87 -8.15 30.02 0.00
C ALA A 87 -7.52 31.00 1.00
N ALA A 88 -6.24 30.82 1.29
CA ALA A 88 -5.39 31.87 1.82
C ALA A 88 -4.94 32.76 0.65
#